data_AF-A0A3M1PYM5-F1
#
_entry.id   AF-A0A3M1PYM5-F1
#
_cell.length_a   1.000
_cell.length_b   1.000
_cell.length_c   1.000
_cell.angle_alpha   90.00
_cell.angle_beta   90.00
_cell.angle_gamma   90.00
#
_symmetry.space_group_name_H-M   'P 1'
#
loop_
_entity.id
_entity.type
_entity.pdbx_description
1 polymer ?
#
loop_
_entity_poly.entity_id
_entity_poly.type
_entity_poly.pdbx_seq_one_letter_code
_entity_poly.pdbx_strand_id
1 'polypeptide(L)'
;GLLAADILDGLAAHAPEALAALGRLLLVERSPALAARQLRRLDGHPHAPPRVECVEALPPGAGRDGPLIVVANELFDALPVHVLIREPGGGLAELHVGLDRAGSLVEVPAPPGDPDLVALVERYGLCPRPGDRAEVCPALERQVAALAEAGAVAALVVDYGHRAERLASPELADGTLVAYRAHRVVRDVLADPGAQDITAHVNWDHLADAGRAAGYEVLGPVPQDRFLVALGVLDDAVRDGDDESPPHLAARLAARALILPGPGGGRRFQALALVRPGLGPLRGFSPPQPPAAGPADVPDRGRGRPHGRTNRRGPGGAVPR
;
A
#
# COMPACT_ATOMS: atom_id res chain seq x y z
N GLY A 1 13.25 -4.20 10.70
CA GLY A 1 13.60 -4.07 12.13
C GLY A 1 13.04 -2.83 12.78
N LEU A 2 13.20 -1.62 12.20
CA LEU A 2 12.64 -0.38 12.79
C LEU A 2 11.12 -0.46 12.91
N LEU A 3 10.40 -0.67 11.80
CA LEU A 3 8.95 -0.84 11.81
C LEU A 3 8.47 -1.93 12.79
N ALA A 4 9.22 -3.04 12.93
CA ALA A 4 8.87 -4.09 13.87
C ALA A 4 8.96 -3.61 15.33
N ALA A 5 9.99 -2.83 15.69
CA ALA A 5 10.10 -2.22 17.01
C ALA A 5 8.96 -1.21 17.25
N ASP A 6 8.71 -0.33 16.27
CA ASP A 6 7.65 0.67 16.36
C ASP A 6 6.25 0.05 16.48
N ILE A 7 6.00 -1.10 15.82
CA ILE A 7 4.77 -1.87 15.99
C ILE A 7 4.63 -2.38 17.42
N LEU A 8 5.71 -2.88 18.04
CA LEU A 8 5.67 -3.36 19.44
C LEU A 8 5.38 -2.21 20.40
N ASP A 9 6.00 -1.05 20.21
CA ASP A 9 5.75 0.15 21.00
C ASP A 9 4.31 0.65 20.81
N GLY A 10 3.82 0.67 19.56
CA GLY A 10 2.44 1.04 19.24
C GLY A 10 1.41 0.08 19.86
N LEU A 11 1.68 -1.23 19.85
CA LEU A 11 0.85 -2.22 20.54
C LEU A 11 0.85 -1.99 22.05
N ALA A 12 2.00 -1.67 22.66
CA ALA A 12 2.07 -1.37 24.08
C ALA A 12 1.22 -0.15 24.46
N ALA A 13 1.23 0.89 23.62
CA ALA A 13 0.51 2.13 23.87
C ALA A 13 -1.01 2.03 23.60
N HIS A 14 -1.41 1.31 22.54
CA HIS A 14 -2.78 1.39 22.01
C HIS A 14 -3.57 0.09 22.09
N ALA A 15 -2.91 -1.06 22.27
CA ALA A 15 -3.55 -2.38 22.33
C ALA A 15 -2.77 -3.35 23.24
N PRO A 16 -2.61 -3.03 24.54
CA PRO A 16 -1.78 -3.81 25.46
C PRO A 16 -2.26 -5.27 25.60
N GLU A 17 -3.55 -5.54 25.42
CA GLU A 17 -4.10 -6.89 25.36
C GLU A 17 -3.62 -7.68 24.15
N ALA A 18 -3.46 -7.02 22.99
CA ALA A 18 -2.91 -7.65 21.80
C ALA A 18 -1.40 -7.89 21.95
N LEU A 19 -0.68 -6.96 22.57
CA LEU A 19 0.73 -7.17 22.92
C LEU A 19 0.90 -8.36 23.86
N ALA A 20 0.06 -8.48 24.89
CA ALA A 20 0.10 -9.59 25.84
C ALA A 20 -0.20 -10.95 25.18
N ALA A 21 -1.02 -10.96 24.12
CA ALA A 21 -1.32 -12.14 23.33
C ALA A 21 -0.24 -12.49 22.29
N LEU A 22 0.72 -11.59 22.03
CA LEU A 22 1.78 -11.80 21.04
C LEU A 22 2.82 -12.81 21.56
N GLY A 23 2.65 -14.08 21.18
CA GLY A 23 3.58 -15.14 21.57
C GLY A 23 4.86 -15.24 20.73
N ARG A 24 4.81 -14.76 19.47
CA ARG A 24 5.89 -14.92 18.49
C ARG A 24 5.93 -13.75 17.50
N LEU A 25 7.14 -13.27 17.21
CA LEU A 25 7.43 -12.33 16.12
C LEU A 25 8.37 -13.01 15.11
N LEU A 26 7.90 -13.09 13.86
CA LEU A 26 8.65 -13.62 12.73
C LEU A 26 9.14 -12.48 11.83
N LEU A 27 10.45 -12.36 11.68
CA LEU A 27 11.08 -11.52 10.67
C LEU A 27 11.40 -12.39 9.45
N VAL A 28 10.79 -12.11 8.30
CA VAL A 28 11.10 -12.80 7.05
C VAL A 28 12.15 -11.99 6.27
N GLU A 29 13.38 -12.48 6.21
CA GLU A 29 14.53 -11.76 5.66
C GLU A 29 15.56 -12.74 5.08
N ARG A 30 15.96 -12.50 3.82
CA ARG A 30 16.92 -13.36 3.10
C ARG A 30 18.36 -12.91 3.26
N SER A 31 18.59 -11.63 3.58
CA SER A 31 19.94 -11.10 3.77
C SER A 31 20.44 -11.42 5.18
N PRO A 32 21.51 -12.24 5.35
CA PRO A 32 22.04 -12.56 6.68
C PRO A 32 22.49 -11.31 7.45
N ALA A 33 23.04 -10.32 6.73
CA ALA A 33 23.49 -9.06 7.32
C ALA A 33 22.31 -8.24 7.86
N LEU A 34 21.21 -8.16 7.10
CA LEU A 34 20.00 -7.48 7.55
C LEU A 34 19.35 -8.25 8.69
N ALA A 35 19.19 -9.57 8.57
CA ALA A 35 18.65 -10.44 9.62
C ALA A 35 19.34 -10.19 10.98
N ALA A 36 20.67 -10.22 10.99
CA ALA A 36 21.46 -9.94 12.19
C ALA A 36 21.23 -8.51 12.73
N ARG A 37 21.09 -7.52 11.83
CA ARG A 37 20.77 -6.13 12.21
C ARG A 37 19.37 -5.98 12.80
N GLN A 38 18.40 -6.74 12.30
CA GLN A 38 17.02 -6.72 12.80
C GLN A 38 16.94 -7.38 14.17
N LEU A 39 17.55 -8.56 14.34
CA LEU A 39 17.61 -9.25 15.63
C LEU A 39 18.30 -8.42 16.71
N ARG A 40 19.47 -7.82 16.40
CA ARG A 40 20.17 -6.93 17.36
C ARG A 40 19.34 -5.72 17.79
N ARG A 41 18.39 -5.26 16.97
CA ARG A 41 17.52 -4.14 17.33
C ARG A 41 16.39 -4.56 18.26
N LEU A 42 15.92 -5.79 18.12
CA LEU A 42 14.85 -6.34 18.96
C LEU A 42 15.38 -7.04 20.21
N ASP A 43 16.68 -7.32 20.27
CA ASP A 43 17.35 -7.86 21.44
C ASP A 43 17.25 -6.88 22.61
N GLY A 44 16.70 -7.35 23.74
CA GLY A 44 16.43 -6.52 24.92
C GLY A 44 15.31 -5.48 24.76
N HIS A 45 14.54 -5.51 23.67
CA HIS A 45 13.41 -4.59 23.48
C HIS A 45 12.33 -4.86 24.54
N PRO A 46 11.83 -3.83 25.27
CA PRO A 46 10.96 -4.02 26.44
C PRO A 46 9.63 -4.72 26.13
N HIS A 47 9.17 -4.57 24.89
CA HIS A 47 7.91 -5.14 24.40
C HIS A 47 8.11 -6.33 23.45
N ALA A 48 9.33 -6.87 23.32
CA ALA A 48 9.54 -8.05 22.49
C ALA A 48 8.80 -9.28 23.05
N PRO A 49 8.15 -10.09 22.20
CA PRO A 49 7.51 -11.32 22.63
C PRO A 49 8.56 -12.38 23.01
N PRO A 50 8.15 -13.46 23.72
CA PRO A 50 9.08 -14.50 24.16
C PRO A 50 9.87 -15.19 23.03
N ARG A 51 9.34 -15.18 21.80
CA ARG A 51 9.98 -15.77 20.63
C ARG A 51 10.11 -14.74 19.52
N VAL A 52 11.34 -14.31 19.25
CA VAL A 52 11.70 -13.49 18.10
C VAL A 52 12.64 -14.30 17.22
N GLU A 53 12.23 -14.55 15.98
CA GLU A 53 12.99 -15.38 15.05
C GLU A 53 13.11 -14.68 13.70
N CYS A 54 14.23 -14.92 13.02
CA CYS A 54 14.44 -14.47 11.65
C CYS A 54 14.51 -15.70 10.74
N VAL A 55 13.71 -15.71 9.69
CA VAL A 55 13.57 -16.83 8.74
C VAL A 55 13.71 -16.32 7.30
N GLU A 56 14.20 -17.15 6.38
CA GLU A 56 14.38 -16.73 4.97
C GLU A 56 13.07 -16.69 4.17
N ALA A 57 12.07 -17.44 4.62
CA ALA A 57 10.75 -17.53 4.02
C ALA A 57 9.69 -17.78 5.11
N LEU A 58 8.45 -17.37 4.84
CA LEU A 58 7.34 -17.59 5.74
C LEU A 58 7.05 -19.10 5.87
N PRO A 59 7.15 -19.71 7.07
CA PRO A 59 6.98 -21.15 7.22
C PRO A 59 5.53 -21.58 6.95
N PRO A 60 5.30 -22.66 6.18
CA PRO A 60 3.97 -23.25 6.06
C PRO A 60 3.41 -23.63 7.44
N GLY A 61 2.15 -23.32 7.69
CA GLY A 61 1.50 -23.52 8.98
C GLY A 61 2.05 -22.67 10.13
N ALA A 62 2.75 -21.56 9.88
CA ALA A 62 3.20 -20.65 10.94
C ALA A 62 2.04 -20.15 11.85
N GLY A 63 0.82 -20.08 11.32
CA GLY A 63 -0.42 -19.76 12.05
C GLY A 63 -1.11 -20.96 12.71
N ARG A 64 -0.47 -22.13 12.84
CA ARG A 64 -1.06 -23.30 13.52
C ARG A 64 -1.25 -23.09 15.02
N ASP A 65 -0.32 -22.38 15.65
CA ASP A 65 -0.30 -22.17 17.10
C ASP A 65 -1.06 -20.90 17.52
N GLY A 66 -1.67 -20.18 16.58
CA GLY A 66 -2.47 -18.99 16.82
C GLY A 66 -2.67 -18.13 15.56
N PRO A 67 -3.54 -17.10 15.62
CA PRO A 67 -3.79 -16.22 14.48
C PRO A 67 -2.50 -15.53 14.01
N LEU A 68 -2.19 -15.67 12.71
CA LEU A 68 -1.03 -15.03 12.09
C LEU A 68 -1.45 -13.77 11.33
N ILE A 69 -0.90 -12.61 11.72
CA ILE A 69 -1.01 -11.35 11.01
C ILE A 69 0.33 -11.04 10.36
N VAL A 70 0.31 -10.71 9.06
CA VAL A 70 1.51 -10.39 8.29
C VAL A 70 1.51 -8.91 7.92
N VAL A 71 2.67 -8.26 8.01
CA VAL A 71 2.88 -6.90 7.52
C VAL A 71 4.02 -6.95 6.49
N ALA A 72 3.73 -6.51 5.27
CA ALA A 72 4.69 -6.34 4.20
C ALA A 72 4.73 -4.85 3.83
N ASN A 73 5.86 -4.19 4.10
CA ASN A 73 6.07 -2.79 3.79
C ASN A 73 7.25 -2.67 2.83
N GLU A 74 7.01 -2.16 1.62
CA GLU A 74 8.03 -2.05 0.55
C GLU A 74 8.72 -3.39 0.30
N LEU A 75 7.91 -4.38 -0.06
CA LEU A 75 8.37 -5.75 -0.34
C LEU A 75 8.03 -6.18 -1.77
N PHE A 76 6.83 -5.81 -2.25
CA PHE A 76 6.34 -6.28 -3.53
C PHE A 76 6.97 -5.53 -4.69
N ASP A 77 7.39 -4.29 -4.47
CA ASP A 77 8.16 -3.47 -5.41
C ASP A 77 9.56 -4.02 -5.72
N ALA A 78 10.17 -4.71 -4.75
CA ALA A 78 11.49 -5.32 -4.82
C ALA A 78 11.45 -6.78 -5.34
N LEU A 79 10.26 -7.30 -5.66
CA LEU A 79 10.13 -8.62 -6.26
C LEU A 79 10.67 -8.61 -7.70
N PRO A 80 11.32 -9.69 -8.15
CA PRO A 80 11.74 -9.81 -9.54
C PRO A 80 10.55 -9.73 -10.50
N VAL A 81 10.68 -8.89 -11.53
CA VAL A 81 9.69 -8.72 -12.60
C VAL A 81 10.28 -9.14 -13.96
N HIS A 82 9.39 -9.49 -14.88
CA HIS A 82 9.70 -9.62 -16.29
C HIS A 82 9.20 -8.36 -17.01
N VAL A 83 10.00 -7.81 -17.92
CA VAL A 83 9.62 -6.62 -18.68
C VAL A 83 9.24 -7.04 -20.09
N LEU A 84 8.00 -6.75 -20.49
CA LEU A 84 7.45 -7.09 -21.79
C LEU A 84 7.25 -5.79 -22.58
N ILE A 85 7.42 -5.87 -23.90
CA ILE A 85 7.22 -4.76 -24.84
C ILE A 85 6.22 -5.15 -25.93
N ARG A 86 5.36 -4.19 -26.30
CA ARG A 86 4.47 -4.33 -27.45
C ARG A 86 5.20 -4.01 -28.75
N GLU A 87 5.40 -5.01 -29.60
CA GLU A 87 6.02 -4.77 -30.90
C GLU A 87 5.06 -4.07 -31.88
N PRO A 88 5.57 -3.38 -32.92
CA PRO A 88 4.76 -2.75 -33.97
C PRO A 88 3.74 -3.69 -34.64
N GLY A 89 4.05 -4.98 -34.74
CA GLY A 89 3.15 -6.00 -35.29
C GLY A 89 2.05 -6.48 -34.34
N GLY A 90 2.01 -5.98 -33.10
CA GLY A 90 1.07 -6.43 -32.07
C GLY A 90 1.45 -7.77 -31.43
N GLY A 91 2.69 -8.25 -31.58
CA GLY A 91 3.24 -9.38 -30.82
C GLY A 91 3.94 -8.91 -29.54
N LEU A 92 3.94 -9.71 -28.46
CA LEU A 92 4.72 -9.44 -27.24
C LEU A 92 6.13 -9.97 -27.41
N ALA A 93 7.12 -9.16 -27.02
CA ALA A 93 8.47 -9.60 -26.77
C ALA A 93 8.81 -9.39 -25.29
N GLU A 94 9.59 -10.29 -24.71
CA GLU A 94 10.21 -10.12 -23.40
C GLU A 94 11.59 -9.48 -23.58
N LEU A 95 11.92 -8.54 -22.70
CA LEU A 95 13.22 -7.87 -22.69
C LEU A 95 14.17 -8.62 -21.77
N HIS A 96 15.14 -9.30 -22.37
CA HIS A 96 16.20 -10.00 -21.66
C HIS A 96 17.42 -9.10 -21.48
N VAL A 97 18.30 -9.46 -20.55
CA VAL A 97 19.60 -8.80 -20.39
C VAL A 97 20.66 -9.56 -21.19
N GLY A 98 21.28 -8.88 -22.14
CA GLY A 98 22.39 -9.38 -22.96
C GLY A 98 23.64 -8.52 -22.81
N LEU A 99 24.67 -8.83 -23.62
CA LEU A 99 25.89 -8.04 -23.73
C LEU A 99 26.00 -7.44 -25.13
N ASP A 100 26.37 -6.17 -25.19
CA ASP A 100 26.77 -5.53 -26.44
C ASP A 100 28.21 -5.91 -26.85
N ARG A 101 28.69 -5.37 -27.98
CA ARG A 101 30.05 -5.63 -28.48
C ARG A 101 31.16 -5.07 -27.58
N ALA A 102 30.85 -4.09 -26.73
CA ALA A 102 31.78 -3.49 -25.78
C ALA A 102 31.78 -4.23 -24.42
N GLY A 103 30.89 -5.22 -24.24
CA GLY A 103 30.71 -5.93 -22.98
C GLY A 103 29.82 -5.20 -21.97
N SER A 104 29.06 -4.18 -22.40
CA SER A 104 28.08 -3.50 -21.56
C SER A 104 26.76 -4.28 -21.54
N LEU A 105 26.05 -4.27 -20.42
CA LEU A 105 24.72 -4.86 -20.32
C LEU A 105 23.72 -4.04 -21.14
N VAL A 106 22.88 -4.72 -21.90
CA VAL A 106 21.83 -4.11 -22.74
C VAL A 106 20.56 -4.94 -22.70
N GLU A 107 19.43 -4.29 -22.96
CA GLU A 107 18.16 -4.98 -23.17
C GLU A 107 18.12 -5.59 -24.58
N VAL A 108 17.69 -6.85 -24.66
CA VAL A 108 17.56 -7.62 -25.90
C VAL A 108 16.15 -8.20 -25.98
N PRO A 109 15.31 -7.72 -26.91
CA PRO A 109 13.99 -8.29 -27.13
C PRO A 109 14.10 -9.74 -27.65
N ALA A 110 13.32 -10.65 -27.07
CA ALA A 110 13.14 -12.01 -27.55
C ALA A 110 11.67 -12.45 -27.37
N PRO A 111 11.23 -13.53 -28.02
CA PRO A 111 9.92 -14.11 -27.72
C PRO A 111 9.79 -14.42 -26.21
N PRO A 112 8.65 -14.15 -25.57
CA PRO A 112 8.46 -14.41 -24.15
C PRO A 112 8.77 -15.86 -23.80
N GLY A 113 9.59 -16.06 -22.77
CA GLY A 113 10.07 -17.39 -22.37
C GLY A 113 9.00 -18.27 -21.73
N ASP A 114 7.91 -17.64 -21.23
CA ASP A 114 6.81 -18.30 -20.53
C ASP A 114 5.46 -17.72 -21.00
N PRO A 115 4.53 -18.56 -21.52
CA PRO A 115 3.18 -18.14 -21.91
C PRO A 115 2.37 -17.46 -20.80
N ASP A 116 2.65 -17.75 -19.53
CA ASP A 116 1.93 -17.13 -18.41
C ASP A 116 2.24 -15.63 -18.29
N LEU A 117 3.42 -15.18 -18.76
CA LEU A 117 3.76 -13.76 -18.81
C LEU A 117 2.86 -13.00 -19.79
N VAL A 118 2.61 -13.60 -20.95
CA VAL A 118 1.67 -13.09 -21.95
C VAL A 118 0.26 -13.06 -21.37
N ALA A 119 -0.16 -14.14 -20.71
CA ALA A 119 -1.49 -14.20 -20.09
C ALA A 119 -1.69 -13.11 -19.03
N LEU A 120 -0.67 -12.76 -18.24
CA LEU A 120 -0.73 -11.67 -17.27
C LEU A 120 -0.87 -10.29 -17.94
N VAL A 121 -0.10 -10.01 -18.99
CA VAL A 121 -0.24 -8.76 -19.75
C VAL A 121 -1.64 -8.61 -20.31
N GLU A 122 -2.15 -9.64 -20.97
CA GLU A 122 -3.47 -9.60 -21.59
C GLU A 122 -4.59 -9.52 -20.55
N ARG A 123 -4.49 -10.26 -19.44
CA ARG A 123 -5.47 -10.23 -18.34
C ARG A 123 -5.67 -8.82 -17.79
N TYR A 124 -4.58 -8.08 -17.64
CA TYR A 124 -4.59 -6.75 -17.05
C TYR A 124 -4.55 -5.62 -18.09
N GLY A 125 -4.62 -5.95 -19.38
CA GLY A 125 -4.58 -4.96 -20.47
C GLY A 125 -3.33 -4.08 -20.46
N LEU A 126 -2.20 -4.63 -20.01
CA LEU A 126 -0.94 -3.88 -19.89
C LEU A 126 -0.32 -3.66 -21.27
N CYS A 127 0.52 -2.64 -21.39
CA CYS A 127 1.21 -2.23 -22.62
C CYS A 127 0.34 -2.26 -23.91
N PRO A 128 -0.81 -1.56 -23.96
CA PRO A 128 -1.80 -1.73 -25.02
C PRO A 128 -1.37 -1.23 -26.40
N ARG A 129 -0.33 -0.39 -26.51
CA ARG A 129 0.08 0.26 -27.77
C ARG A 129 1.48 -0.16 -28.18
N PRO A 130 1.80 -0.20 -29.49
CA PRO A 130 3.17 -0.42 -29.95
C PRO A 130 4.19 0.49 -29.27
N GLY A 131 5.28 -0.10 -28.79
CA GLY A 131 6.33 0.56 -28.03
C GLY A 131 6.06 0.63 -26.53
N ASP A 132 4.82 0.43 -26.07
CA ASP A 132 4.54 0.38 -24.63
C ASP A 132 5.27 -0.81 -23.99
N ARG A 133 5.73 -0.59 -22.77
CA ARG A 133 6.41 -1.55 -21.91
C ARG A 133 5.57 -1.80 -20.67
N ALA A 134 5.66 -3.01 -20.12
CA ALA A 134 4.99 -3.35 -18.87
C ALA A 134 5.80 -4.37 -18.08
N GLU A 135 5.80 -4.20 -16.76
CA GLU A 135 6.30 -5.18 -15.82
C GLU A 135 5.20 -6.19 -15.45
N VAL A 136 5.54 -7.48 -15.43
CA VAL A 136 4.71 -8.53 -14.83
C VAL A 136 5.49 -9.26 -13.73
N CYS A 137 4.82 -9.58 -12.63
CA CYS A 137 5.46 -10.15 -11.44
C CYS A 137 4.85 -11.50 -11.05
N PRO A 138 5.23 -12.62 -11.69
CA PRO A 138 4.76 -13.95 -11.27
C PRO A 138 5.15 -14.31 -9.82
N ALA A 139 6.21 -13.69 -9.30
CA ALA A 139 6.65 -13.88 -7.92
C ALA A 139 5.61 -13.41 -6.89
N LEU A 140 4.78 -12.43 -7.23
CA LEU A 140 3.71 -11.91 -6.38
C LEU A 140 2.71 -13.01 -6.01
N GLU A 141 2.29 -13.83 -6.97
CA GLU A 141 1.34 -14.93 -6.72
C GLU A 141 1.92 -15.96 -5.73
N ARG A 142 3.23 -16.23 -5.83
CA ARG A 142 3.94 -17.11 -4.88
C ARG A 142 3.97 -16.54 -3.47
N GLN A 143 4.13 -15.23 -3.31
CA GLN A 143 4.08 -14.59 -1.98
C GLN A 143 2.69 -14.72 -1.37
N VAL A 144 1.63 -14.48 -2.16
CA VAL A 144 0.25 -14.62 -1.68
C VAL A 144 -0.10 -16.07 -1.34
N ALA A 145 0.37 -17.03 -2.13
CA ALA A 145 0.23 -18.46 -1.83
C ALA A 145 0.91 -18.81 -0.50
N ALA A 146 2.14 -18.31 -0.26
CA ALA A 146 2.85 -18.52 0.99
C ALA A 146 2.10 -17.95 2.21
N LEU A 147 1.41 -16.81 2.08
CA LEU A 147 0.53 -16.29 3.14
C LEU A 147 -0.59 -17.29 3.48
N ALA A 148 -1.25 -17.85 2.46
CA ALA A 148 -2.32 -18.81 2.64
C ALA A 148 -1.83 -20.14 3.24
N GLU A 149 -0.71 -20.68 2.76
CA GLU A 149 -0.08 -21.90 3.28
C GLU A 149 0.42 -21.73 4.73
N ALA A 150 0.90 -20.53 5.07
CA ALA A 150 1.25 -20.19 6.43
C ALA A 150 0.05 -20.12 7.38
N GLY A 151 -1.18 -20.04 6.85
CA GLY A 151 -2.39 -19.86 7.64
C GLY A 151 -2.59 -18.43 8.14
N ALA A 152 -2.11 -17.43 7.39
CA ALA A 152 -2.34 -16.03 7.74
C ALA A 152 -3.86 -15.73 7.77
N VAL A 153 -4.31 -15.06 8.84
CA VAL A 153 -5.70 -14.60 8.97
C VAL A 153 -5.87 -13.19 8.39
N ALA A 154 -4.79 -12.41 8.37
CA ALA A 154 -4.73 -11.10 7.75
C ALA A 154 -3.30 -10.80 7.26
N ALA A 155 -3.20 -10.04 6.17
CA ALA A 155 -1.96 -9.46 5.70
C ALA A 155 -2.19 -8.00 5.29
N LEU A 156 -1.34 -7.09 5.76
CA LEU A 156 -1.29 -5.69 5.35
C LEU A 156 -0.11 -5.51 4.41
N VAL A 157 -0.38 -5.04 3.20
CA VAL A 157 0.64 -4.68 2.20
C VAL A 157 0.63 -3.17 2.04
N VAL A 158 1.76 -2.52 2.28
CA VAL A 158 1.97 -1.09 2.06
C VAL A 158 3.12 -0.95 1.06
N ASP A 159 2.81 -0.41 -0.09
CA ASP A 159 3.78 -0.34 -1.20
C ASP A 159 3.42 0.81 -2.15
N TYR A 160 4.29 1.11 -3.12
CA TYR A 160 3.92 1.98 -4.23
C TYR A 160 3.47 1.15 -5.42
N GLY A 161 2.38 1.59 -6.02
CA GLY A 161 1.73 0.80 -7.05
C GLY A 161 0.61 1.55 -7.72
N HIS A 162 0.04 0.93 -8.73
CA HIS A 162 -1.10 1.44 -9.47
C HIS A 162 -2.07 0.30 -9.82
N ARG A 163 -3.32 0.68 -10.08
CA ARG A 163 -4.26 -0.22 -10.75
C ARG A 163 -3.84 -0.44 -12.20
N ALA A 164 -4.23 -1.57 -12.78
CA ALA A 164 -3.85 -1.97 -14.12
C ALA A 164 -4.17 -0.90 -15.17
N GLU A 165 -5.34 -0.27 -15.06
CA GLU A 165 -5.75 0.85 -15.94
C GLU A 165 -4.73 2.00 -15.97
N ARG A 166 -4.18 2.36 -14.80
CA ARG A 166 -3.17 3.41 -14.71
C ARG A 166 -1.82 2.92 -15.21
N LEU A 167 -1.44 1.68 -14.94
CA LEU A 167 -0.20 1.08 -15.48
C LEU A 167 -0.22 1.01 -17.01
N ALA A 168 -1.39 0.82 -17.62
CA ALA A 168 -1.57 0.81 -19.07
C ALA A 168 -1.66 2.21 -19.71
N SER A 169 -1.57 3.29 -18.93
CA SER A 169 -1.82 4.64 -19.41
C SER A 169 -0.66 5.21 -20.24
N PRO A 170 -0.92 6.21 -21.12
CA PRO A 170 0.12 6.88 -21.90
C PRO A 170 1.27 7.46 -21.09
N GLU A 171 1.01 7.90 -19.87
CA GLU A 171 2.02 8.48 -19.00
C GLU A 171 3.01 7.45 -18.45
N LEU A 172 2.64 6.16 -18.46
CA LEU A 172 3.47 5.04 -18.00
C LEU A 172 3.81 4.06 -19.14
N ALA A 173 3.84 4.57 -20.38
CA ALA A 173 4.18 3.79 -21.57
C ALA A 173 5.58 3.16 -21.50
N ASP A 174 6.54 3.79 -20.80
CA ASP A 174 7.89 3.26 -20.63
C ASP A 174 7.98 2.17 -19.53
N GLY A 175 6.86 1.87 -18.85
CA GLY A 175 6.82 1.05 -17.66
C GLY A 175 7.11 1.85 -16.38
N THR A 176 7.33 1.12 -15.30
CA THR A 176 7.59 1.65 -13.95
C THR A 176 8.91 1.19 -13.36
N LEU A 177 9.64 0.30 -14.04
CA LEU A 177 10.94 -0.17 -13.61
C LEU A 177 11.95 0.98 -13.56
N VAL A 178 12.49 1.25 -12.38
CA VAL A 178 13.48 2.31 -12.15
C VAL A 178 14.56 1.82 -11.20
N ALA A 179 15.73 2.43 -11.30
CA ALA A 179 16.79 2.24 -10.32
C ALA A 179 16.97 3.47 -9.43
N TYR A 180 17.44 3.25 -8.21
CA TYR A 180 17.79 4.30 -7.26
C TYR A 180 19.24 4.15 -6.81
N ARG A 181 19.98 5.26 -6.91
CA ARG A 181 21.36 5.35 -6.41
C ARG A 181 21.58 6.67 -5.70
N ALA A 182 22.05 6.61 -4.45
CA ALA A 182 22.29 7.80 -3.61
C ALA A 182 21.10 8.77 -3.58
N HIS A 183 19.88 8.24 -3.42
CA HIS A 183 18.60 8.98 -3.42
C HIS A 183 18.26 9.69 -4.73
N ARG A 184 18.80 9.23 -5.86
CA ARG A 184 18.49 9.74 -7.20
C ARG A 184 17.94 8.63 -8.08
N VAL A 185 16.92 8.97 -8.87
CA VAL A 185 16.36 8.09 -9.90
C VAL A 185 17.37 7.94 -11.02
N VAL A 186 17.66 6.70 -11.38
CA VAL A 186 18.48 6.25 -12.50
C VAL A 186 17.57 5.44 -13.42
N ARG A 187 17.39 5.89 -14.66
CA ARG A 187 16.55 5.18 -15.64
C ARG A 187 17.26 4.00 -16.30
N ASP A 188 18.59 4.04 -16.32
CA ASP A 188 19.39 2.92 -16.78
C ASP A 188 19.55 1.89 -15.64
N VAL A 189 18.63 0.94 -15.61
CA VAL A 189 18.60 -0.12 -14.60
C VAL A 189 19.74 -1.13 -14.74
N LEU A 190 20.48 -1.10 -15.86
CA LEU A 190 21.58 -2.03 -16.16
C LEU A 190 22.97 -1.42 -15.93
N ALA A 191 23.06 -0.10 -15.69
CA ALA A 191 24.33 0.63 -15.60
C ALA A 191 25.28 0.11 -14.51
N ASP A 192 24.76 -0.18 -13.30
CA ASP A 192 25.59 -0.48 -12.13
C ASP A 192 25.03 -1.64 -11.28
N PRO A 193 25.03 -2.89 -11.80
CA PRO A 193 24.44 -4.04 -11.10
C PRO A 193 25.02 -4.24 -9.69
N GLY A 194 24.14 -4.40 -8.71
CA GLY A 194 24.50 -4.57 -7.30
C GLY A 194 24.86 -3.29 -6.54
N ALA A 195 25.06 -2.16 -7.25
CA ALA A 195 25.32 -0.85 -6.64
C ALA A 195 24.12 0.11 -6.70
N GLN A 196 23.02 -0.33 -7.30
CA GLN A 196 21.75 0.39 -7.33
C GLN A 196 20.60 -0.52 -6.92
N ASP A 197 19.60 0.08 -6.27
CA ASP A 197 18.34 -0.58 -5.95
C ASP A 197 17.43 -0.52 -7.17
N ILE A 198 16.73 -1.60 -7.51
CA ILE A 198 15.88 -1.69 -8.70
C ILE A 198 14.49 -2.07 -8.25
N THR A 199 13.52 -1.28 -8.66
CA THR A 199 12.15 -1.47 -8.21
C THR A 199 11.14 -1.23 -9.32
N ALA A 200 9.95 -1.83 -9.17
CA ALA A 200 8.82 -1.67 -10.06
C ALA A 200 7.55 -1.40 -9.26
N HIS A 201 6.61 -0.65 -9.84
CA HIS A 201 5.34 -0.39 -9.16
C HIS A 201 4.51 -1.68 -9.04
N VAL A 202 3.88 -1.88 -7.88
CA VAL A 202 2.96 -3.01 -7.66
C VAL A 202 1.70 -2.85 -8.52
N ASN A 203 1.32 -3.90 -9.24
CA ASN A 203 -0.02 -4.00 -9.84
C ASN A 203 -1.03 -4.44 -8.77
N TRP A 204 -1.82 -3.49 -8.27
CA TRP A 204 -2.78 -3.75 -7.20
C TRP A 204 -3.94 -4.66 -7.62
N ASP A 205 -4.34 -4.65 -8.89
CA ASP A 205 -5.39 -5.55 -9.36
C ASP A 205 -4.87 -7.00 -9.42
N HIS A 206 -3.59 -7.19 -9.78
CA HIS A 206 -2.93 -8.50 -9.70
C HIS A 206 -2.82 -9.02 -8.26
N LEU A 207 -2.39 -8.18 -7.32
CA LEU A 207 -2.36 -8.54 -5.90
C LEU A 207 -3.75 -8.88 -5.36
N ALA A 208 -4.77 -8.11 -5.73
CA ALA A 208 -6.13 -8.35 -5.31
C ALA A 208 -6.66 -9.70 -5.84
N ASP A 209 -6.44 -9.99 -7.12
CA ASP A 209 -6.89 -11.25 -7.73
C ASP A 209 -6.17 -12.46 -7.15
N ALA A 210 -4.84 -12.38 -6.95
CA ALA A 210 -4.08 -13.42 -6.27
C ALA A 210 -4.63 -13.66 -4.84
N GLY A 211 -4.96 -12.59 -4.12
CA GLY A 211 -5.58 -12.67 -2.80
C GLY A 211 -6.93 -13.39 -2.81
N ARG A 212 -7.81 -13.02 -3.76
CA ARG A 212 -9.12 -13.68 -3.93
C ARG A 212 -8.97 -15.15 -4.28
N ALA A 213 -8.06 -15.49 -5.19
CA ALA A 213 -7.77 -16.87 -5.57
C ALA A 213 -7.27 -17.71 -4.38
N ALA A 214 -6.56 -17.10 -3.43
CA ALA A 214 -6.11 -17.72 -2.19
C ALA A 214 -7.17 -17.75 -1.06
N GLY A 215 -8.40 -17.30 -1.35
CA GLY A 215 -9.53 -17.32 -0.41
C GLY A 215 -9.50 -16.19 0.63
N TYR A 216 -8.94 -15.03 0.27
CA TYR A 216 -9.03 -13.81 1.07
C TYR A 216 -10.11 -12.86 0.52
N GLU A 217 -10.73 -12.11 1.41
CA GLU A 217 -11.40 -10.85 1.07
C GLU A 217 -10.33 -9.76 0.92
N VAL A 218 -10.55 -8.85 -0.03
CA VAL A 218 -9.59 -7.79 -0.37
C VAL A 218 -10.17 -6.44 0.03
N LEU A 219 -9.42 -5.69 0.85
CA LEU A 219 -9.74 -4.33 1.26
C LEU A 219 -8.72 -3.37 0.66
N GLY A 220 -9.18 -2.39 -0.12
CA GLY A 220 -8.33 -1.44 -0.83
C GLY A 220 -8.09 -1.79 -2.31
N PRO A 221 -7.00 -1.28 -2.94
CA PRO A 221 -5.98 -0.43 -2.33
C PRO A 221 -6.54 0.96 -1.95
N VAL A 222 -6.03 1.54 -0.87
CA VAL A 222 -6.33 2.91 -0.44
C VAL A 222 -5.03 3.74 -0.40
N PRO A 223 -5.03 5.01 -0.83
CA PRO A 223 -3.88 5.89 -0.65
C PRO A 223 -3.40 5.94 0.81
N GLN A 224 -2.08 5.94 1.02
CA GLN A 224 -1.47 5.90 2.35
C GLN A 224 -1.90 7.09 3.22
N ASP A 225 -1.99 8.29 2.65
CA ASP A 225 -2.48 9.47 3.37
C ASP A 225 -3.86 9.23 3.99
N ARG A 226 -4.80 8.67 3.22
CA ARG A 226 -6.16 8.34 3.67
C ARG A 226 -6.17 7.19 4.66
N PHE A 227 -5.34 6.18 4.43
CA PHE A 227 -5.19 5.04 5.33
C PHE A 227 -4.75 5.51 6.72
N LEU A 228 -3.66 6.29 6.80
CA LEU A 228 -3.11 6.79 8.06
C LEU A 228 -4.07 7.77 8.75
N VAL A 229 -4.74 8.66 8.01
CA VAL A 229 -5.77 9.54 8.57
C VAL A 229 -6.92 8.74 9.17
N ALA A 230 -7.38 7.70 8.49
CA ALA A 230 -8.44 6.83 9.00
C ALA A 230 -8.00 5.94 10.18
N LEU A 231 -6.69 5.77 10.40
CA LEU A 231 -6.14 5.14 11.59
C LEU A 231 -5.96 6.11 12.77
N GLY A 232 -6.13 7.43 12.58
CA GLY A 232 -6.05 8.42 13.65
C GLY A 232 -4.69 9.10 13.80
N VAL A 233 -3.81 9.03 12.79
CA VAL A 233 -2.46 9.66 12.86
C VAL A 233 -2.50 11.16 13.21
N LEU A 234 -3.59 11.86 12.88
CA LEU A 234 -3.77 13.27 13.21
C LEU A 234 -4.09 13.47 14.70
N ASP A 235 -4.82 12.55 15.31
CA ASP A 235 -5.17 12.61 16.73
C ASP A 235 -3.93 12.38 17.60
N ASP A 236 -3.04 11.47 17.17
CA ASP A 236 -1.76 11.22 17.83
C ASP A 236 -0.82 12.42 17.68
N ALA A 237 -0.71 13.00 16.48
CA ALA A 237 0.10 14.20 16.24
C ALA A 237 -0.39 15.46 16.98
N VAL A 238 -1.68 15.50 17.38
CA VAL A 238 -2.27 16.57 18.20
C VAL A 238 -2.10 16.27 19.69
N ARG A 239 -2.14 15.00 20.13
CA ARG A 239 -1.89 14.61 21.52
C ARG A 239 -0.47 14.96 21.98
N ASP A 240 0.49 14.90 21.06
CA ASP A 240 1.88 15.35 21.26
C ASP A 240 2.05 16.88 21.05
N GLY A 241 0.94 17.61 20.88
CA GLY A 241 0.89 18.98 20.39
C GLY A 241 1.57 20.05 21.26
N ASP A 242 1.74 19.78 22.55
CA ASP A 242 2.30 20.71 23.55
C ASP A 242 3.78 20.46 23.88
N ASP A 243 4.37 19.36 23.37
CA ASP A 243 5.79 19.05 23.56
C ASP A 243 6.60 19.48 22.31
N GLU A 244 7.27 20.64 22.41
CA GLU A 244 8.16 21.16 21.36
C GLU A 244 9.59 20.61 21.42
N SER A 245 9.83 19.55 22.22
CA SER A 245 11.16 18.95 22.24
C SER A 245 11.57 18.44 20.85
N PRO A 246 12.87 18.50 20.50
CA PRO A 246 13.36 18.13 19.18
C PRO A 246 12.87 16.74 18.66
N PRO A 247 12.74 15.69 19.50
CA PRO A 247 12.20 14.40 19.06
C PRO A 247 10.72 14.44 18.65
N HIS A 248 9.86 15.14 19.42
CA HIS A 248 8.43 15.25 19.12
C HIS A 248 8.18 16.10 17.87
N LEU A 249 8.96 17.18 17.68
CA LEU A 249 8.93 17.95 16.44
C LEU A 249 9.35 17.11 15.23
N ALA A 250 10.41 16.30 15.35
CA ALA A 250 10.85 15.40 14.29
C ALA A 250 9.79 14.36 13.93
N ALA A 251 9.13 13.76 14.93
CA ALA A 251 8.03 12.81 14.74
C ALA A 251 6.84 13.47 14.01
N ARG A 252 6.45 14.69 14.39
CA ARG A 252 5.38 15.45 13.72
C ARG A 252 5.73 15.79 12.27
N LEU A 253 6.98 16.14 11.98
CA LEU A 253 7.45 16.40 10.62
C LEU A 253 7.49 15.12 9.77
N ALA A 254 7.89 13.98 10.36
CA ALA A 254 7.86 12.68 9.70
C ALA A 254 6.42 12.24 9.38
N ALA A 255 5.50 12.33 10.34
CA ALA A 255 4.08 12.05 10.13
C ALA A 255 3.48 12.95 9.02
N ARG A 256 3.84 14.24 9.00
CA ARG A 256 3.44 15.16 7.92
C ARG A 256 4.01 14.73 6.57
N ALA A 257 5.24 14.24 6.50
CA ALA A 257 5.84 13.76 5.25
C ALA A 257 5.13 12.51 4.70
N LEU A 258 4.59 11.65 5.57
CA LEU A 258 3.83 10.45 5.19
C LEU A 258 2.41 10.75 4.69
N ILE A 259 1.85 11.93 5.02
CA ILE A 259 0.46 12.33 4.70
C ILE A 259 0.40 13.39 3.59
N LEU A 260 1.30 14.38 3.62
CA LEU A 260 1.26 15.50 2.68
C LEU A 260 1.87 15.12 1.31
N PRO A 261 1.32 15.62 0.20
CA PRO A 261 1.93 15.45 -1.11
C PRO A 261 3.32 16.12 -1.14
N GLY A 262 4.37 15.33 -1.33
CA GLY A 262 5.76 15.77 -1.33
C GLY A 262 6.73 14.58 -1.50
N PRO A 263 8.05 14.79 -1.33
CA PRO A 263 9.06 13.73 -1.43
C PRO A 263 8.83 12.53 -0.48
N GLY A 264 8.05 12.72 0.60
CA GLY A 264 7.69 11.70 1.58
C GLY A 264 6.54 10.76 1.19
N GLY A 265 6.00 10.87 -0.04
CA GLY A 265 5.27 9.76 -0.65
C GLY A 265 3.77 9.62 -0.32
N GLY A 266 3.14 10.56 0.39
CA GLY A 266 1.74 10.42 0.84
C GLY A 266 0.69 10.09 -0.22
N ARG A 267 0.95 10.37 -1.51
CA ARG A 267 0.08 9.98 -2.65
C ARG A 267 0.60 8.85 -3.53
N ARG A 268 1.84 8.40 -3.34
CA ARG A 268 2.47 7.33 -4.14
C ARG A 268 2.28 5.97 -3.48
N PHE A 269 2.34 5.93 -2.15
CA PHE A 269 2.08 4.72 -1.37
C PHE A 269 0.59 4.45 -1.25
N GLN A 270 0.25 3.16 -1.28
CA GLN A 270 -1.09 2.66 -1.05
C GLN A 270 -1.03 1.46 -0.10
N ALA A 271 -2.11 1.24 0.64
CA ALA A 271 -2.29 0.10 1.51
C ALA A 271 -3.37 -0.82 0.93
N LEU A 272 -3.14 -2.13 0.96
CA LEU A 272 -4.10 -3.17 0.64
C LEU A 272 -4.06 -4.23 1.76
N ALA A 273 -5.23 -4.66 2.21
CA ALA A 273 -5.33 -5.76 3.16
C ALA A 273 -5.99 -7.00 2.53
N LEU A 274 -5.39 -8.16 2.81
CA LEU A 274 -5.96 -9.47 2.53
C LEU A 274 -6.44 -10.05 3.86
N VAL A 275 -7.72 -10.36 3.99
CA VAL A 275 -8.30 -10.83 5.27
C VAL A 275 -9.12 -12.09 5.06
N ARG A 276 -9.07 -13.03 6.00
CA ARG A 276 -9.97 -14.19 5.96
C ARG A 276 -11.41 -13.73 6.19
N PRO A 277 -12.40 -14.33 5.51
CA PRO A 277 -13.81 -13.99 5.72
C PRO A 277 -14.20 -14.05 7.20
N GLY A 278 -14.98 -13.07 7.64
CA GLY A 278 -15.50 -13.00 9.02
C GLY A 278 -14.65 -12.21 10.02
N LEU A 279 -13.52 -11.62 9.62
CA LEU A 279 -12.68 -10.79 10.51
C LEU A 279 -13.33 -9.42 10.88
N GLY A 280 -14.46 -9.07 10.27
CA GLY A 280 -15.14 -7.78 10.46
C GLY A 280 -14.45 -6.62 9.72
N PRO A 281 -15.02 -5.40 9.77
CA PRO A 281 -14.45 -4.25 9.09
C PRO A 281 -13.15 -3.78 9.76
N LEU A 282 -12.10 -3.53 8.96
CA LEU A 282 -10.85 -2.95 9.44
C LEU A 282 -10.87 -1.42 9.35
N ARG A 283 -10.40 -0.77 10.43
CA ARG A 283 -10.06 0.67 10.40
C ARG A 283 -8.98 0.93 9.35
N GLY A 284 -9.00 2.10 8.73
CA GLY A 284 -8.11 2.44 7.62
C GLY A 284 -8.66 2.10 6.23
N PHE A 285 -9.53 1.10 6.10
CA PHE A 285 -10.08 0.65 4.80
C PHE A 285 -11.57 0.96 4.60
N SER A 286 -12.24 1.42 5.65
CA SER A 286 -13.60 1.96 5.54
C SER A 286 -13.53 3.43 5.11
N PRO A 287 -14.45 3.92 4.26
CA PRO A 287 -14.54 5.36 4.01
C PRO A 287 -14.73 6.09 5.34
N PRO A 288 -14.11 7.26 5.55
CA PRO A 288 -14.31 8.02 6.77
C PRO A 288 -15.81 8.24 6.97
N GLN A 289 -16.36 7.78 8.08
CA GLN A 289 -17.74 8.14 8.43
C GLN A 289 -17.78 9.66 8.54
N PRO A 290 -18.71 10.34 7.87
CA PRO A 290 -18.93 11.75 8.15
C PRO A 290 -19.21 11.90 9.65
N PRO A 291 -18.76 12.99 10.30
CA PRO A 291 -19.04 13.21 11.70
C PRO A 291 -20.55 13.03 11.93
N ALA A 292 -20.92 12.23 12.92
CA ALA A 292 -22.31 12.01 13.27
C ALA A 292 -23.00 13.37 13.34
N ALA A 293 -24.01 13.57 12.49
CA ALA A 293 -24.79 14.79 12.53
C ALA A 293 -25.26 14.97 13.98
N GLY A 294 -24.80 16.03 14.63
CA GLY A 294 -25.25 16.39 15.97
C GLY A 294 -26.78 16.43 15.99
N PRO A 295 -27.42 16.19 17.14
CA PRO A 295 -28.86 16.14 17.23
C PRO A 295 -29.44 17.39 16.55
N ALA A 296 -30.21 17.17 15.48
CA ALA A 296 -30.85 18.24 14.74
C ALA A 296 -31.67 19.07 15.73
N ASP A 297 -31.38 20.37 15.80
CA ASP A 297 -32.16 21.32 16.58
C ASP A 297 -33.64 21.12 16.25
N VAL A 298 -34.39 20.69 17.26
CA VAL A 298 -35.85 20.59 17.21
C VAL A 298 -36.38 22.01 16.97
N PRO A 299 -37.11 22.29 15.88
CA PRO A 299 -37.66 23.62 15.69
C PRO A 299 -38.71 23.89 16.77
N ASP A 300 -38.42 24.87 17.62
CA ASP A 300 -39.28 25.35 18.69
C ASP A 300 -40.63 25.80 18.12
N ARG A 301 -41.66 24.99 18.37
CA ARG A 301 -43.05 25.34 18.09
C ARG A 301 -43.60 26.21 19.21
N GLY A 302 -43.25 27.48 19.17
CA GLY A 302 -44.14 28.63 19.33
C GLY A 302 -44.68 28.98 20.72
N ARG A 303 -44.70 30.29 21.01
CA ARG A 303 -45.81 31.00 21.68
C ARG A 303 -45.61 32.53 21.67
N GLY A 304 -46.49 33.23 20.92
CA GLY A 304 -47.06 34.56 21.25
C GLY A 304 -46.14 35.79 21.16
N ARG A 305 -46.57 36.99 20.76
CA ARG A 305 -47.89 37.60 20.49
C ARG A 305 -47.65 38.99 19.83
N PRO A 306 -48.71 39.72 19.40
CA PRO A 306 -48.72 40.56 18.19
C PRO A 306 -48.74 42.08 18.45
N HIS A 307 -48.52 42.89 17.41
CA HIS A 307 -49.10 44.22 17.09
C HIS A 307 -48.52 44.65 15.72
N GLY A 308 -49.19 45.28 14.75
CA GLY A 308 -50.54 45.81 14.61
C GLY A 308 -50.79 46.18 13.13
N ARG A 309 -52.08 46.34 12.81
CA ARG A 309 -52.76 46.77 11.55
C ARG A 309 -51.96 47.76 10.67
N THR A 310 -52.09 47.73 9.33
CA THR A 310 -53.18 48.41 8.59
C THR A 310 -53.55 47.81 7.21
N ASN A 311 -54.84 47.97 6.90
CA ASN A 311 -55.60 47.61 5.69
C ASN A 311 -55.16 48.30 4.39
N ARG A 312 -55.40 47.62 3.24
CA ARG A 312 -56.36 47.97 2.15
C ARG A 312 -56.21 46.92 1.02
N ARG A 313 -57.18 46.01 0.77
CA ARG A 313 -58.30 46.08 -0.23
C ARG A 313 -57.87 46.77 -1.54
N GLY A 314 -58.00 46.22 -2.75
CA GLY A 314 -58.84 45.14 -3.29
C GLY A 314 -58.54 44.94 -4.80
N PRO A 315 -59.35 44.18 -5.55
CA PRO A 315 -58.85 43.24 -6.56
C PRO A 315 -59.14 43.62 -8.03
N GLY A 316 -58.50 42.90 -8.94
CA GLY A 316 -59.17 42.41 -10.17
C GLY A 316 -58.61 42.90 -11.51
N GLY A 317 -58.39 41.93 -12.41
CA GLY A 317 -58.85 42.08 -13.80
C GLY A 317 -57.81 42.29 -14.91
N ALA A 318 -57.39 41.17 -15.53
CA ALA A 318 -57.33 40.89 -16.98
C ALA A 318 -56.55 41.84 -17.95
N VAL A 319 -55.46 41.39 -18.62
CA VAL A 319 -55.37 40.82 -20.02
C VAL A 319 -55.40 41.92 -21.13
N PRO A 320 -54.89 41.78 -22.39
CA PRO A 320 -53.93 40.85 -23.03
C PRO A 320 -52.75 41.53 -23.78
N ARG A 321 -51.82 40.66 -24.24
CA ARG A 321 -50.86 40.72 -25.36
C ARG A 321 -49.39 40.70 -24.95
#